data_AF-A2E9B9-F1
#
_entry.id   AF-A2E9B9-F1
#
_cell.length_a   1.000
_cell.length_b   1.000
_cell.length_c   1.000
_cell.angle_alpha   90.00
_cell.angle_beta   90.00
_cell.angle_gamma   90.00
#
_symmetry.space_group_name_H-M   'P 1'
#
loop_
_entity.id
_entity.type
_entity.pdbx_description
1 polymer ?
#
loop_
_entity_poly.entity_id
_entity_poly.type
_entity_poly.pdbx_seq_one_letter_code
_entity_poly.pdbx_strand_id
1 'polypeptide(L)'
;MYNYSGGMFGCFQDCQICLLGLFCFPCLNSCNWARSRGEECTLCHLLMVVHPYWVRKNVMRKVGQNDNDCMDCLCTTFCMPCVVCQDSRALKN
;
A
#
# COMPACT_ATOMS: atom_id res chain seq x y z
N MET A 1 -14.90 0.59 -10.91
CA MET A 1 -14.28 -0.75 -10.85
C MET A 1 -12.78 -0.56 -10.68
N TYR A 2 -12.26 -0.86 -9.50
CA TYR A 2 -10.82 -0.80 -9.26
C TYR A 2 -10.19 -2.05 -9.90
N ASN A 3 -9.24 -1.87 -10.83
CA ASN A 3 -8.47 -2.99 -11.34
C ASN A 3 -7.29 -3.22 -10.40
N TYR A 4 -7.44 -4.15 -9.46
CA TYR A 4 -6.27 -4.83 -8.87
C TYR A 4 -5.46 -5.58 -9.94
N SER A 5 -6.05 -5.77 -11.12
CA SER A 5 -5.57 -6.42 -12.33
C SER A 5 -4.40 -5.73 -13.05
N GLY A 6 -3.85 -4.64 -12.52
CA GLY A 6 -2.70 -3.95 -13.13
C GLY A 6 -1.41 -4.78 -13.16
N GLY A 7 -1.38 -5.94 -12.50
CA GLY A 7 -0.20 -6.81 -12.41
C GLY A 7 0.98 -6.14 -11.71
N MET A 8 2.13 -6.82 -11.70
CA MET A 8 3.40 -6.18 -11.37
C MET A 8 3.55 -4.94 -12.25
N PHE A 9 3.77 -3.76 -11.64
CA PHE A 9 3.94 -2.47 -12.31
C PHE A 9 2.67 -1.70 -12.76
N GLY A 10 1.47 -2.08 -12.33
CA GLY A 10 0.25 -1.30 -12.64
C GLY A 10 0.27 0.18 -12.17
N CYS A 11 1.18 0.55 -11.28
CA CYS A 11 1.43 1.94 -10.86
C CYS A 11 2.07 2.84 -11.92
N PHE A 12 2.72 2.28 -12.95
CA PHE A 12 3.32 3.08 -14.03
C PHE A 12 2.25 3.71 -14.94
N GLN A 13 0.99 3.31 -14.79
CA GLN A 13 -0.14 4.02 -15.38
C GLN A 13 -0.36 5.39 -14.71
N ASP A 14 0.13 5.59 -13.48
CA ASP A 14 0.08 6.84 -12.71
C ASP A 14 1.49 7.31 -12.30
N CYS A 15 2.38 7.59 -13.26
CA CYS A 15 3.78 7.99 -13.00
C CYS A 15 3.93 9.15 -11.99
N GLN A 16 2.99 10.10 -11.97
CA GLN A 16 2.98 11.21 -11.01
C GLN A 16 2.81 10.72 -9.55
N ILE A 17 1.94 9.73 -9.34
CA ILE A 17 1.72 9.11 -8.03
C ILE A 17 2.93 8.26 -7.64
N CYS A 18 3.58 7.62 -8.61
CA CYS A 18 4.81 6.84 -8.38
C CYS A 18 6.00 7.71 -7.93
N LEU A 19 6.18 8.89 -8.53
CA LEU A 19 7.24 9.84 -8.16
C LEU A 19 7.00 10.49 -6.78
N LEU A 20 5.77 10.92 -6.50
CA LEU A 20 5.38 11.40 -5.16
C LEU A 20 5.45 10.28 -4.12
N GLY A 21 5.07 9.06 -4.51
CA GLY A 21 5.19 7.85 -3.72
C GLY A 21 6.65 7.55 -3.38
N LEU A 22 7.61 7.73 -4.29
CA LEU A 22 9.03 7.43 -4.02
C LEU A 22 9.62 8.31 -2.90
N PHE A 23 9.25 9.60 -2.85
CA PHE A 23 9.76 10.55 -1.85
C PHE A 23 8.92 10.64 -0.57
N CYS A 24 7.65 10.24 -0.60
CA CYS A 24 6.76 10.29 0.56
C CYS A 24 6.12 8.93 0.91
N PHE A 25 6.73 7.81 0.47
CA PHE A 25 6.22 6.47 0.77
C PHE A 25 6.05 6.20 2.27
N PRO A 26 6.94 6.65 3.19
CA PRO A 26 6.78 6.32 4.60
C PRO A 26 5.52 6.96 5.17
N CYS A 27 5.21 8.20 4.77
CA CYS A 27 4.01 8.92 5.16
C CYS A 27 2.73 8.28 4.62
N LEU A 28 2.74 7.87 3.35
CA LEU A 28 1.57 7.22 2.76
C LEU A 28 1.35 5.83 3.38
N ASN A 29 2.43 5.08 3.59
CA ASN A 29 2.39 3.76 4.21
C ASN A 29 1.94 3.83 5.68
N SER A 30 2.38 4.84 6.43
CA SER A 30 1.92 5.07 7.80
C SER A 30 0.43 5.41 7.86
N CYS A 31 -0.06 6.21 6.91
CA CYS A 31 -1.49 6.51 6.78
C CYS A 31 -2.29 5.26 6.44
N ASN A 32 -1.81 4.43 5.51
CA ASN A 32 -2.46 3.17 5.16
C ASN A 32 -2.49 2.22 6.36
N TRP A 33 -1.41 2.14 7.13
CA TRP A 33 -1.34 1.34 8.35
C TRP A 33 -2.40 1.78 9.37
N ALA A 34 -2.46 3.08 9.69
CA ALA A 34 -3.47 3.62 10.60
C ALA A 34 -4.91 3.33 10.11
N ARG A 35 -5.19 3.67 8.85
CA ARG A 35 -6.52 3.48 8.23
C ARG A 35 -6.94 2.03 8.13
N SER A 36 -6.00 1.10 7.88
CA SER A 36 -6.30 -0.33 7.86
C SER A 36 -6.81 -0.83 9.21
N ARG A 37 -6.46 -0.15 10.31
CA ARG A 37 -6.89 -0.48 11.68
C ARG A 37 -8.04 0.41 12.19
N GLY A 38 -8.50 1.36 11.38
CA GLY A 38 -9.51 2.33 11.80
C GLY A 38 -8.98 3.37 12.79
N GLU A 39 -7.67 3.62 12.78
CA GLU A 39 -7.00 4.61 13.62
C GLU A 39 -6.68 5.88 12.83
N GLU A 40 -6.53 7.00 13.54
CA GLU A 40 -6.00 8.25 12.98
C GLU A 40 -4.47 8.15 12.77
N CYS A 41 -3.98 8.71 11.67
CA CYS A 41 -2.55 8.67 11.37
C CYS A 41 -1.79 9.66 12.26
N THR A 42 -0.95 9.14 13.16
CA THR A 42 -0.12 9.94 14.07
C THR A 42 1.36 9.88 13.71
N LEU A 43 2.17 10.73 14.34
CA LEU A 43 3.63 10.72 14.18
C LEU A 43 4.25 9.36 14.55
N CYS A 44 3.66 8.63 15.51
CA CYS A 44 4.12 7.30 15.91
C CYS A 44 4.09 6.30 14.74
N HIS A 45 3.09 6.42 13.86
CA HIS A 45 2.99 5.56 12.67
C HIS A 45 4.08 5.87 11.64
N LEU A 46 4.49 7.14 11.55
CA LEU A 46 5.55 7.59 10.64
C LEU A 46 6.94 7.22 11.18
N LEU A 47 7.17 7.31 12.49
CA LEU A 47 8.45 6.94 13.11
C LEU A 47 8.62 5.42 13.22
N MET A 48 7.54 4.70 13.49
CA MET A 48 7.52 3.23 13.56
C MET A 48 7.00 2.63 12.26
N VAL A 49 7.72 2.90 11.16
CA VAL A 49 7.32 2.45 9.82
C VAL A 49 7.22 0.93 9.78
N VAL A 50 6.01 0.43 9.58
CA VAL A 50 5.74 -0.99 9.38
C VAL A 50 6.08 -1.36 7.95
N HIS A 51 6.72 -2.52 7.75
CA HIS A 51 7.06 -2.99 6.41
C HIS A 51 5.79 -3.08 5.53
N PRO A 52 5.80 -2.54 4.29
CA PRO A 52 4.60 -2.46 3.43
C PRO A 52 3.89 -3.80 3.19
N TYR A 53 4.61 -4.92 3.22
CA TYR A 53 4.02 -6.26 3.21
C TYR A 53 2.96 -6.48 4.29
N TRP A 54 3.26 -6.11 5.55
CA TRP A 54 2.33 -6.30 6.65
C TRP A 54 1.14 -5.34 6.59
N VAL A 55 1.39 -4.13 6.07
CA VAL A 55 0.34 -3.15 5.80
C VAL A 55 -0.61 -3.72 4.76
N ARG A 56 -0.09 -4.21 3.63
CA ARG A 56 -0.87 -4.85 2.57
C ARG A 56 -1.70 -6.03 3.08
N LYS A 57 -1.13 -6.93 3.87
CA LYS A 57 -1.86 -8.07 4.45
C LYS A 57 -3.05 -7.60 5.29
N ASN A 58 -2.89 -6.52 6.07
CA ASN A 58 -4.00 -5.94 6.83
C ASN A 58 -5.04 -5.27 5.92
N VAL A 59 -4.60 -4.58 4.86
CA VAL A 59 -5.51 -3.98 3.87
C VAL A 59 -6.31 -5.05 3.13
N MET A 60 -5.67 -6.11 2.62
CA MET A 60 -6.35 -7.20 1.90
C MET A 60 -7.40 -7.87 2.78
N ARG A 61 -7.04 -8.14 4.04
CA ARG A 61 -7.97 -8.68 5.04
C ARG A 61 -9.16 -7.74 5.26
N LYS A 62 -8.93 -6.43 5.30
CA LYS A 62 -10.00 -5.44 5.47
C LYS A 62 -10.93 -5.35 4.25
N VAL A 63 -10.39 -5.44 3.04
CA VAL A 63 -11.19 -5.36 1.79
C VAL A 63 -11.78 -6.71 1.35
N GLY A 64 -11.47 -7.81 2.05
CA GLY A 64 -12.01 -9.14 1.76
C GLY A 64 -11.47 -9.77 0.46
N GLN A 65 -10.26 -9.38 0.03
CA GLN A 65 -9.60 -9.98 -1.14
C GLN A 65 -8.61 -11.07 -0.71
N ASN A 66 -8.52 -12.14 -1.51
CA ASN A 66 -7.55 -13.21 -1.29
C ASN A 66 -6.12 -12.72 -1.53
N ASP A 67 -5.29 -13.03 -0.55
CA ASP A 67 -3.87 -12.77 -0.45
C ASP A 67 -3.06 -13.86 -1.17
N ASN A 68 -2.06 -13.43 -1.94
CA ASN A 68 -1.04 -14.33 -2.50
C ASN A 68 0.32 -13.89 -1.95
N ASP A 69 0.76 -14.57 -0.89
CA ASP A 69 1.95 -14.18 -0.12
C ASP A 69 3.22 -14.07 -0.97
N CYS A 70 3.40 -14.98 -1.92
CA CYS A 70 4.56 -14.97 -2.81
C CYS A 70 4.53 -13.73 -3.71
N MET A 71 3.38 -13.46 -4.34
CA MET A 71 3.22 -12.28 -5.20
C MET A 71 3.29 -10.97 -4.42
N ASP A 72 2.70 -10.91 -3.23
CA ASP A 72 2.75 -9.73 -2.37
C ASP A 72 4.17 -9.47 -1.86
N CYS A 73 4.94 -10.51 -1.53
CA CYS A 73 6.36 -10.40 -1.18
C CYS A 73 7.19 -9.86 -2.35
N LEU A 74 7.03 -10.42 -3.55
CA LEU A 74 7.73 -9.95 -4.76
C LEU A 74 7.33 -8.51 -5.10
N CYS A 75 6.04 -8.17 -5.06
CA CYS A 75 5.56 -6.82 -5.34
C CYS A 75 6.04 -5.80 -4.31
N THR A 76 6.05 -6.15 -3.02
CA THR A 76 6.54 -5.23 -1.98
C THR A 76 8.06 -5.06 -2.01
N THR A 77 8.80 -6.04 -2.57
CA THR A 77 10.25 -5.96 -2.73
C THR A 77 10.64 -5.16 -3.99
N PHE A 78 10.05 -5.47 -5.14
CA PHE A 78 10.45 -4.88 -6.44
C PHE A 78 9.59 -3.69 -6.86
N CYS A 79 8.46 -3.46 -6.20
CA CYS A 79 7.41 -2.52 -6.61
C CYS A 79 6.80 -1.81 -5.39
N MET A 80 7.58 -1.58 -4.34
CA MET A 80 7.09 -1.06 -3.05
C MET A 80 6.21 0.20 -3.16
N PRO A 81 6.59 1.28 -3.89
CA PRO A 81 5.78 2.49 -3.97
C PRO A 81 4.40 2.22 -4.58
N CYS A 82 4.36 1.30 -5.53
CA CYS A 82 3.17 0.90 -6.25
C CYS A 82 2.19 0.18 -5.35
N VAL A 83 2.70 -0.75 -4.53
CA VAL A 83 1.91 -1.46 -3.54
C VAL A 83 1.28 -0.48 -2.55
N VAL A 84 2.08 0.43 -1.98
CA VAL A 84 1.56 1.44 -1.03
C VAL A 84 0.48 2.33 -1.67
N CYS A 85 0.62 2.69 -2.94
CA CYS A 85 -0.41 3.46 -3.64
C CYS A 85 -1.68 2.63 -3.91
N GLN A 86 -1.54 1.36 -4.27
CA GLN A 86 -2.68 0.44 -4.42
C GLN A 86 -3.44 0.27 -3.11
N ASP A 87 -2.72 0.07 -2.01
CA ASP A 87 -3.31 -0.07 -0.68
C ASP A 87 -4.07 1.20 -0.26
N SER A 88 -3.51 2.38 -0.55
CA SER A 88 -4.19 3.65 -0.25
C SER A 88 -5.50 3.81 -1.02
N ARG A 89 -5.53 3.36 -2.28
CA ARG A 89 -6.76 3.36 -3.10
C ARG A 89 -7.78 2.35 -2.59
N ALA A 90 -7.33 1.18 -2.16
CA ALA A 90 -8.19 0.15 -1.60
C ALA A 90 -8.87 0.61 -0.29
N LEU A 91 -8.21 1.48 0.49
CA LEU A 91 -8.74 2.04 1.74
C LEU A 91 -9.59 3.30 1.58
N LYS A 92 -9.61 3.94 0.39
CA LYS A 92 -10.44 5.12 0.10
C LYS A 92 -11.83 4.77 -0.43
N ASN A 93 -12.00 3.56 -0.96
CA ASN A 93 -13.27 3.00 -1.38
C ASN A 93 -13.89 2.18 -0.24
#